data_AF-A0A7K8RW71-F1
#
_entry.id   AF-A0A7K8RW71-F1
#
_cell.length_a   1.000
_cell.length_b   1.000
_cell.length_c   1.000
_cell.angle_alpha   90.00
_cell.angle_beta   90.00
_cell.angle_gamma   90.00
#
_symmetry.space_group_name_H-M   'P 1'
#
loop_
_entity.id
_entity.type
_entity.pdbx_description
1 polymer ?
#
loop_
_entity_poly.entity_id
_entity_poly.type
_entity_poly.pdbx_seq_one_letter_code
_entity_poly.pdbx_strand_id
1 'polypeptide(L)' 'MAEECKPDTLAKFPLLQSFKARLSNIPTIKKFLQPGSQRKPLIREEEVPKVIKIF' A
#
# COMPACT_ATOMS: atom_id res chain seq x y z
N MET A 1 0.04 -1.21 0.20
CA MET A 1 0.36 -2.34 -0.69
C MET A 1 -0.56 -3.49 -0.33
N ALA A 2 -0.94 -4.36 -1.27
CA ALA A 2 -1.83 -5.50 -0.96
C ALA A 2 -1.25 -6.41 0.16
N GLU A 3 0.07 -6.59 0.18
CA GLU A 3 0.76 -7.32 1.24
C GLU A 3 0.67 -6.67 2.64
N GLU A 4 0.44 -5.35 2.72
CA GLU A 4 0.23 -4.69 4.02
C GLU A 4 -1.13 -5.03 4.63
N CYS A 5 -2.08 -5.50 3.81
CA CYS A 5 -3.37 -5.99 4.26
C CYS A 5 -3.30 -7.49 4.55
N LYS A 6 -2.61 -8.26 3.69
CA LYS A 6 -2.41 -9.71 3.86
C LYS A 6 -1.06 -10.14 3.24
N PRO A 7 -0.05 -10.52 4.05
CA PRO A 7 1.31 -10.77 3.58
C PRO A 7 1.41 -11.93 2.58
N ASP A 8 0.55 -12.95 2.71
CA ASP A 8 0.63 -14.16 1.89
C ASP A 8 -0.04 -14.05 0.52
N THR A 9 -0.65 -12.91 0.20
CA THR A 9 -1.45 -12.73 -1.03
C THR A 9 -0.64 -12.93 -2.31
N LEU A 10 0.65 -12.57 -2.29
CA LEU A 10 1.54 -12.72 -3.44
C LEU A 10 2.49 -13.92 -3.31
N ALA A 11 2.39 -14.73 -2.24
CA ALA A 11 3.28 -15.86 -1.97
C ALA A 11 3.30 -16.89 -3.11
N LYS A 12 2.15 -17.13 -3.74
CA LYS A 12 1.98 -18.10 -4.85
C LYS A 12 2.38 -17.54 -6.23
N PHE A 13 2.79 -16.27 -6.32
CA PHE A 13 3.02 -15.57 -7.58
C PHE A 13 4.42 -14.96 -7.65
N PRO A 14 5.46 -15.76 -7.94
CA PRO A 14 6.86 -15.30 -7.91
C PRO A 14 7.15 -14.19 -8.93
N LEU A 15 6.48 -14.20 -10.09
CA LEU A 15 6.62 -13.13 -11.09
C LEU A 15 6.04 -11.80 -10.60
N LEU A 16 4.93 -11.82 -9.85
CA LEU A 16 4.34 -10.61 -9.29
C LEU A 16 5.20 -10.04 -8.15
N GLN A 17 5.82 -10.89 -7.34
CA GLN A 17 6.77 -10.46 -6.31
C GLN A 17 7.98 -9.74 -6.92
N SER A 18 8.60 -10.33 -7.95
CA SER A 18 9.75 -9.71 -8.62
C SER A 18 9.37 -8.41 -9.34
N PHE A 19 8.19 -8.36 -9.96
CA PHE A 19 7.66 -7.14 -10.56
C PHE A 19 7.44 -6.03 -9.52
N LYS A 20 6.80 -6.35 -8.39
CA LYS A 20 6.62 -5.42 -7.27
C LYS A 20 7.96 -4.89 -6.76
N ALA A 21 8.95 -5.76 -6.56
CA ALA A 21 10.28 -5.37 -6.09
C ALA A 21 10.97 -4.38 -7.06
N ARG A 22 10.86 -4.62 -8.38
CA ARG A 22 11.36 -3.70 -9.40
C ARG A 22 10.66 -2.35 -9.34
N LEU A 23 9.33 -2.32 -9.22
CA LEU A 23 8.57 -1.08 -9.11
C LEU A 23 8.91 -0.30 -7.83
N SER A 24 9.01 -0.96 -6.68
CA SER A 24 9.35 -0.29 -5.42
C SER A 24 10.73 0.36 -5.43
N ASN A 25 11.63 -0.09 -6.31
CA ASN A 25 12.97 0.46 -6.45
C ASN A 25 13.05 1.68 -7.38
N ILE A 26 12.00 2.01 -8.14
CA ILE A 26 11.97 3.21 -8.98
C ILE A 26 12.07 4.44 -8.05
N PRO A 27 12.97 5.42 -8.30
CA PRO A 27 13.25 6.49 -7.33
C PRO A 27 12.04 7.28 -6.84
N THR A 28 11.09 7.58 -7.73
CA THR A 28 9.85 8.30 -7.41
C THR A 28 8.93 7.47 -6.53
N ILE A 29 8.78 6.18 -6.85
CA ILE A 29 7.98 5.23 -6.07
C ILE A 29 8.66 5.00 -4.72
N LYS A 30 9.97 4.76 -4.69
CA LYS A 30 10.75 4.60 -3.46
C LYS A 30 10.58 5.79 -2.52
N LYS A 31 10.67 7.02 -3.05
CA LYS A 31 10.39 8.25 -2.30
C LYS A 31 8.94 8.30 -1.80
N PHE A 32 7.98 7.88 -2.61
CA PHE A 32 6.57 7.82 -2.21
C PHE A 32 6.29 6.76 -1.13
N LEU A 33 7.07 5.68 -1.09
CA LEU A 33 6.96 4.61 -0.08
C LEU A 33 7.62 4.98 1.25
N GLN A 34 8.49 6.00 1.28
CA GLN A 34 9.17 6.41 2.51
C GLN A 34 8.21 7.10 3.50
N PRO A 35 8.47 6.99 4.82
CA PRO A 35 7.75 7.75 5.83
C PRO A 35 7.80 9.26 5.55
N GLY A 36 6.69 9.97 5.79
CA GLY A 36 6.56 11.41 5.50
C GLY A 36 6.13 11.75 4.07
N SER A 37 5.97 10.75 3.20
CA SER A 37 5.28 10.91 1.93
C SER A 37 3.78 11.21 2.11
N GLN A 38 3.14 11.74 1.08
CA GLN A 38 1.68 11.92 0.99
C GLN A 38 0.90 10.59 0.94
N ARG A 39 1.59 9.46 1.02
CA ARG A 39 0.99 8.14 1.08
C ARG A 39 0.09 8.03 2.30
N LYS A 40 -1.22 7.90 2.06
CA LYS A 40 -2.20 7.70 3.13
C LYS A 40 -2.09 6.29 3.72
N PRO A 41 -2.27 6.14 5.05
CA PRO A 41 -2.38 4.85 5.69
C PRO A 41 -3.68 4.14 5.30
N LEU A 42 -3.79 2.86 5.65
CA LEU A 42 -5.05 2.12 5.57
C LEU A 42 -6.10 2.83 6.43
N ILE A 43 -7.29 3.04 5.85
CA ILE A 43 -8.44 3.61 6.55
C ILE A 43 -8.80 2.68 7.69
N ARG A 44 -8.85 3.21 8.90
CA ARG A 44 -9.32 2.47 10.08
C ARG A 44 -10.84 2.44 10.10
N GLU A 45 -11.44 1.39 10.66
CA GLU A 45 -12.89 1.26 10.77
C GLU A 45 -13.54 2.46 11.49
N GLU A 46 -12.82 3.07 12.44
CA GLU A 46 -13.21 4.28 13.17
C GLU A 46 -13.32 5.55 12.29
N GLU A 47 -12.66 5.58 11.14
CA GLU A 47 -12.68 6.71 10.21
C GLU A 47 -13.82 6.61 9.19
N VAL A 48 -14.33 5.40 8.95
CA VAL A 48 -15.47 5.14 8.05
C VAL A 48 -16.71 5.97 8.41
N PRO A 49 -17.20 6.02 9.66
CA PRO A 49 -18.38 6.82 10.01
C PRO A 49 -18.15 8.33 9.82
N LYS A 50 -16.91 8.81 9.95
CA LYS A 50 -16.57 10.23 9.68
C LYS A 50 -16.68 10.55 8.19
N VAL A 51 -16.23 9.62 7.34
CA VAL A 51 -16.35 9.75 5.88
C VAL A 51 -17.82 9.71 5.46
N ILE A 52 -18.61 8.76 5.97
CA ILE A 52 -20.05 8.65 5.69
C ILE A 52 -20.82 9.90 6.14
N LYS A 53 -20.40 10.56 7.22
CA LYS A 53 -21.04 11.79 7.69
C LYS A 53 -20.78 13.02 6.79
N ILE A 54 -19.73 13.00 5.97
CA ILE A 54 -19.34 14.11 5.09
C ILE A 54 -20.09 14.07 3.75
N PHE A 55 -20.34 12.87 3.23
CA PHE A 55 -20.98 12.64 1.93
C PHE A 55 -22.48 12.41 2.09
#